data_AF-A0A7L2IXP5-F1
#
_entry.id   AF-A0A7L2IXP5-F1
#
_cell.length_a   1.000
_cell.length_b   1.000
_cell.length_c   1.000
_cell.angle_alpha   90.00
_cell.angle_beta   90.00
_cell.angle_gamma   90.00
#
_symmetry.space_group_name_H-M   'P 1'
#
loop_
_entity.id
_entity.type
_entity.pdbx_description
1 polymer ?
#
loop_
_entity_poly.entity_id
_entity_poly.type
_entity_poly.pdbx_seq_one_letter_code
_entity_poly.pdbx_strand_id
1 'polypeptide(L)'
;FLTAQTKKSGGITAEQAAVIAKFWKNHRVKVHESLVSRSRWDNVLRNISWRVDLKSQHRHLQQINTTPVAIVEMELGKNGQ
;
A
#
# COMPACT_ATOMS: atom_id res chain seq x y z
N PHE A 1 1.94 10.44 -25.00
CA PHE A 1 2.68 11.44 -24.21
C PHE A 1 3.78 12.13 -25.03
N LEU A 2 4.86 11.45 -25.44
CA LEU A 2 5.98 12.09 -26.15
C LEU A 2 5.57 12.78 -27.47
N THR A 3 4.66 12.18 -28.24
CA THR A 3 4.11 12.79 -29.47
C THR A 3 3.33 14.10 -29.23
N ALA A 4 2.76 14.26 -28.03
CA ALA A 4 2.12 15.52 -27.65
C ALA A 4 3.16 16.57 -27.20
N GLN A 5 4.26 16.11 -26.58
CA GLN A 5 5.35 16.98 -26.14
C GLN A 5 6.16 17.55 -27.30
N THR A 6 6.28 16.83 -28.42
CA THR A 6 6.96 17.34 -29.62
C THR A 6 6.14 18.32 -30.45
N LYS A 7 4.80 18.30 -30.30
CA LYS A 7 3.88 19.21 -31.00
C LYS A 7 3.61 20.50 -30.23
N LYS A 8 4.01 20.58 -28.96
CA LYS A 8 3.81 21.74 -28.09
C LYS A 8 4.86 22.81 -28.40
N SER A 9 4.45 24.08 -28.50
CA SER A 9 5.39 25.20 -28.58
C SER A 9 6.22 25.28 -27.29
N GLY A 10 7.55 25.34 -27.42
CA GLY A 10 8.49 25.21 -26.28
C GLY A 10 8.58 23.78 -25.70
N GLY A 11 8.09 22.78 -26.42
CA GLY A 11 8.19 21.37 -26.06
C GLY A 11 9.56 20.76 -26.40
N ILE A 12 9.66 19.44 -26.29
CA ILE A 12 10.90 18.71 -26.55
C ILE A 12 11.10 18.48 -28.06
N THR A 13 12.36 18.45 -28.52
CA THR A 13 12.65 18.16 -29.92
C THR A 13 12.36 16.69 -30.27
N ALA A 14 12.23 16.40 -31.56
CA ALA A 14 12.03 15.01 -32.03
C ALA A 14 13.20 14.09 -31.63
N GLU A 15 14.43 14.61 -31.65
CA GLU A 15 15.63 13.89 -31.23
C GLU A 15 15.59 13.57 -29.73
N GLN A 16 15.25 14.55 -28.89
CA GLN A 16 15.08 14.35 -27.45
C GLN A 16 13.99 13.31 -27.16
N ALA A 17 12.86 13.38 -27.86
CA ALA A 17 11.78 12.40 -27.73
C ALA A 17 12.24 10.98 -28.14
N ALA A 18 13.07 10.85 -29.17
CA ALA A 18 13.62 9.57 -29.60
C ALA A 18 14.55 8.95 -28.53
N VAL A 19 15.40 9.77 -27.91
CA VAL A 19 16.27 9.32 -26.81
C VAL A 19 15.44 8.89 -25.59
N ILE A 20 14.42 9.66 -25.21
CA ILE A 20 13.52 9.30 -24.10
C ILE A 20 12.75 8.02 -24.42
N ALA A 21 12.25 7.85 -25.65
CA ALA A 21 11.59 6.62 -26.08
C ALA A 21 12.53 5.41 -26.02
N LYS A 22 13.80 5.58 -26.44
CA LYS A 22 14.84 4.54 -26.36
C LYS A 22 15.16 4.18 -24.90
N PHE A 23 15.23 5.15 -24.00
CA PHE A 23 15.39 4.90 -22.57
C PHE A 23 14.26 4.02 -22.03
N TRP A 24 12.99 4.40 -22.25
CA TRP A 24 11.84 3.61 -21.81
C TRP A 24 11.83 2.21 -22.42
N LYS A 25 12.15 2.07 -23.71
CA LYS A 25 12.21 0.77 -24.39
C LYS A 25 13.29 -0.13 -23.79
N ASN A 26 14.49 0.41 -23.56
CA ASN A 26 15.65 -0.35 -23.09
C ASN A 26 15.58 -0.67 -21.59
N HIS A 27 14.94 0.18 -20.79
CA HIS A 27 14.92 0.07 -19.33
C HIS A 27 13.54 -0.30 -18.76
N ARG A 28 12.57 -0.71 -19.59
CA ARG A 28 11.19 -1.03 -19.16
C ARG A 28 11.14 -1.98 -17.95
N VAL A 29 12.02 -3.00 -17.94
CA VAL A 29 12.05 -4.01 -16.87
C VAL A 29 12.52 -3.39 -15.56
N LYS A 30 13.65 -2.67 -15.57
CA LYS A 30 14.19 -2.00 -14.37
C LYS A 30 13.23 -0.95 -13.81
N VAL A 31 12.56 -0.19 -14.68
CA VAL A 31 11.57 0.80 -14.24
C VAL A 31 10.36 0.10 -13.64
N HIS A 32 9.88 -0.98 -14.26
CA HIS A 32 8.80 -1.80 -13.71
C HIS A 32 9.17 -2.37 -12.33
N GLU A 33 10.34 -3.01 -12.19
CA GLU A 33 10.83 -3.56 -10.93
C GLU A 33 10.95 -2.50 -9.83
N SER A 34 11.50 -1.33 -10.14
CA SER A 34 11.60 -0.20 -9.21
C SER A 34 10.22 0.30 -8.77
N LEU A 35 9.28 0.43 -9.71
CA LEU A 35 7.92 0.86 -9.42
C LEU A 35 7.20 -0.17 -8.56
N VAL A 36 7.34 -1.46 -8.88
CA VAL A 36 6.76 -2.58 -8.13
C VAL A 36 7.35 -2.62 -6.71
N SER A 37 8.67 -2.54 -6.55
CA SER A 37 9.32 -2.50 -5.23
C SER A 37 8.82 -1.36 -4.36
N ARG A 38 8.59 -0.16 -4.92
CA ARG A 38 8.12 1.02 -4.16
C ARG A 38 6.61 1.05 -3.95
N SER A 39 5.84 0.41 -4.83
CA SER A 39 4.38 0.41 -4.78
C SER A 39 3.83 -0.82 -4.06
N ARG A 40 4.66 -1.85 -3.80
CA ARG A 40 4.29 -3.01 -3.00
C ARG A 40 4.35 -2.68 -1.53
N TRP A 41 3.20 -2.80 -0.88
CA TRP A 41 3.08 -2.84 0.55
C TRP A 41 3.37 -4.29 0.95
N ASP A 42 4.65 -4.66 0.97
CA ASP A 42 5.12 -6.02 1.33
C ASP A 42 4.98 -6.23 2.85
N ASN A 43 3.78 -5.92 3.33
CA ASN A 43 3.40 -6.01 4.72
C ASN A 43 3.13 -7.49 5.03
N VAL A 44 3.83 -8.02 6.00
CA VAL A 44 3.58 -9.32 6.61
C VAL A 44 2.89 -9.11 7.95
N LEU A 45 1.97 -10.02 8.27
CA LEU A 45 1.39 -10.10 9.60
C LEU A 45 2.43 -10.71 10.53
N ARG A 46 2.96 -9.91 11.45
CA ARG A 46 3.97 -10.35 12.43
C ARG A 46 3.32 -11.08 13.59
N ASN A 47 2.22 -10.52 14.07
CA ASN A 47 1.54 -11.03 15.25
C ASN A 47 0.04 -10.76 15.19
N ILE A 48 -0.72 -11.64 15.83
CA ILE A 48 -2.12 -11.44 16.16
C ILE A 48 -2.26 -11.75 17.65
N SER A 49 -2.75 -10.78 18.41
CA SER A 49 -3.24 -11.05 19.76
C SER A 49 -4.70 -10.66 19.84
N TRP A 50 -5.46 -11.39 20.65
CA TRP A 50 -6.87 -11.10 20.83
C TRP A 50 -7.28 -11.41 22.26
N ARG A 51 -8.32 -10.70 22.70
CA ARG A 51 -9.01 -11.01 23.95
C ARG A 51 -10.50 -10.79 23.80
N VAL A 52 -11.26 -11.50 24.63
CA VAL A 52 -12.70 -11.35 24.71
C VAL A 52 -13.05 -10.81 26.09
N ASP A 53 -13.62 -9.62 26.12
CA ASP A 53 -14.00 -8.93 27.33
C ASP A 53 -15.51 -9.17 27.58
N LEU A 54 -15.82 -9.64 28.79
CA LEU A 54 -17.19 -9.74 29.31
C LEU A 54 -17.38 -8.60 30.32
N LYS A 55 -18.43 -7.79 30.16
CA LYS A 55 -18.70 -6.71 31.13
C LYS A 55 -19.24 -7.31 32.42
N SER A 56 -18.57 -7.02 33.54
CA SER A 56 -19.01 -7.38 34.89
C SER A 56 -20.24 -6.56 35.30
N GLN A 57 -21.20 -7.20 35.96
CA GLN A 57 -22.43 -6.61 36.48
C GLN A 57 -22.16 -5.76 37.74
N HIS A 58 -22.83 -4.61 37.86
CA HIS A 58 -22.99 -3.93 39.16
C HIS A 58 -24.18 -4.56 39.92
N ARG A 59 -24.10 -4.56 41.25
CA ARG A 59 -24.85 -5.45 42.18
C ARG A 59 -26.40 -5.46 42.12
N HIS A 60 -27.07 -4.74 41.20
CA HIS A 60 -28.53 -4.54 41.25
C HIS A 60 -29.32 -4.50 39.91
N LEU A 61 -28.81 -4.98 38.77
CA LEU A 61 -29.57 -4.93 37.51
C LEU A 61 -29.64 -6.29 36.81
N GLN A 62 -30.83 -6.91 36.78
CA GLN A 62 -31.11 -8.23 36.18
C GLN A 62 -31.03 -8.28 34.64
N GLN A 63 -30.70 -7.19 33.97
CA GLN A 63 -30.54 -7.19 32.53
C GLN A 63 -29.08 -7.45 32.18
N ILE A 64 -28.82 -8.66 31.71
CA ILE A 64 -27.50 -9.07 31.24
C ILE A 64 -27.20 -8.25 29.98
N ASN A 65 -26.29 -7.28 30.06
CA ASN A 65 -25.66 -6.75 28.85
C ASN A 65 -24.65 -7.80 28.38
N THR A 66 -25.18 -8.90 27.81
CA THR A 66 -24.48 -10.16 27.51
C THR A 66 -23.70 -10.15 26.21
N THR A 67 -23.48 -9.00 25.58
CA THR A 67 -22.78 -8.97 24.30
C THR A 67 -21.27 -9.02 24.56
N PRO A 68 -20.59 -10.17 24.31
CA PRO A 68 -19.15 -10.23 24.46
C PRO A 68 -18.50 -9.28 23.46
N VAL A 69 -17.39 -8.65 23.87
CA VAL A 69 -16.61 -7.77 23.00
C VAL A 69 -15.30 -8.46 22.68
N ALA A 70 -15.03 -8.69 21.39
CA ALA A 70 -13.72 -9.15 20.94
C ALA A 70 -12.85 -7.94 20.58
N ILE A 71 -11.63 -7.90 21.11
CA ILE A 71 -10.60 -6.94 20.73
C ILE A 71 -9.50 -7.73 20.04
N VAL A 72 -9.15 -7.32 18.83
CA VAL A 72 -8.08 -7.94 18.03
C VAL A 72 -7.02 -6.89 17.76
N GLU A 73 -5.79 -7.21 18.11
CA GLU A 73 -4.61 -6.42 17.81
C GLU A 73 -3.78 -7.17 16.76
N MET A 74 -3.52 -6.49 15.65
CA MET A 74 -2.74 -7.02 14.53
C MET A 74 -1.48 -6.19 14.36
N GLU A 75 -0.33 -6.84 14.43
CA GLU A 75 0.95 -6.20 14.18
C GLU A 75 1.38 -6.48 12.74
N LEU A 76 1.46 -5.42 11.92
CA LEU A 76 1.93 -5.48 10.54
C LEU A 76 3.36 -4.97 10.47
N GLY A 77 4.22 -5.61 9.67
CA GLY A 77 5.56 -5.11 9.40
C GLY A 77 6.04 -5.44 8.00
N LYS A 78 7.22 -4.97 7.61
CA LYS A 78 7.77 -5.26 6.28
C LYS A 78 8.47 -6.61 6.25
N ASN A 79 8.32 -7.33 5.14
CA ASN A 79 9.03 -8.57 4.86
C ASN A 79 10.57 -8.35 4.98
N GLY A 80 11.25 -9.15 5.80
CA GLY A 80 12.72 -9.10 5.96
C GLY A 80 13.29 -8.08 6.97
N GLN A 81 12.43 -7.41 7.75
CA GLN A 81 12.80 -6.77 9.03
C GLN A 81 12.24 -7.58 10.20
#